data_AF-A0AAX0IUN6-F1
#
_entry.id   AF-A0AAX0IUN6-F1
#
_cell.length_a   1.000
_cell.length_b   1.000
_cell.length_c   1.000
_cell.angle_alpha   90.00
_cell.angle_beta   90.00
_cell.angle_gamma   90.00
#
_symmetry.space_group_name_H-M   'P 1'
#
loop_
_entity.id
_entity.type
_entity.pdbx_description
1 polymer ?
#
loop_
_entity_poly.entity_id
_entity_poly.type
_entity_poly.pdbx_seq_one_letter_code
_entity_poly.pdbx_strand_id
1 'polypeptide(L)'
;MIKQYLKPLLIAGCSLLMLAGCGNQTATTTTTSTAASSNPLEGKWEQIDFRSTLERGLGYLDFQDKEEIPRRLIYSDAFKDVKPTLTITGNSAVYEYTTSIEAAMGNFYDYAKSKNLTSVNGTKEEYIKNQYNVLKQSLEKWNNQKGYLTYGFNDEKNEVQETLTGITINEGTGTMEFKYAPNFLSLATFSVEKFVKPVSYKYSIEDGILTLTLEQQKILDNNQKVTAYFTMRFKKVAE
;
A
#
# COMPACT_ATOMS: atom_id res chain seq x y z
N MET A 1 -27.46 41.61 22.90
CA MET A 1 -27.74 42.80 22.07
C MET A 1 -26.87 43.96 22.56
N ILE A 2 -26.13 44.59 21.63
CA ILE A 2 -25.51 45.93 21.69
C ILE A 2 -24.09 46.08 22.30
N LYS A 3 -23.31 46.95 21.62
CA LYS A 3 -21.94 47.49 21.78
C LYS A 3 -20.86 46.64 21.11
N GLN A 4 -20.36 46.91 19.90
CA GLN A 4 -20.15 48.11 19.06
C GLN A 4 -19.10 49.12 19.59
N TYR A 5 -18.06 49.28 18.76
CA TYR A 5 -17.03 50.34 18.63
C TYR A 5 -15.76 50.27 19.50
N LEU A 6 -14.58 50.15 18.87
CA LEU A 6 -13.81 51.30 18.37
C LEU A 6 -12.74 50.86 17.34
N LYS A 7 -12.55 51.68 16.30
CA LYS A 7 -11.64 51.50 15.15
C LYS A 7 -10.38 52.41 15.32
N PRO A 8 -9.40 52.38 14.40
CA PRO A 8 -7.96 52.41 14.69
C PRO A 8 -7.34 53.80 14.75
N LEU A 9 -6.12 53.89 15.29
CA LEU A 9 -5.25 55.07 15.16
C LEU A 9 -4.10 54.78 14.17
N LEU A 10 -4.16 55.48 13.03
CA LEU A 10 -3.05 55.72 12.11
C LEU A 10 -2.18 56.85 12.69
N ILE A 11 -0.86 56.65 12.78
CA ILE A 11 0.10 57.74 12.81
C ILE A 11 1.18 57.46 11.77
N ALA A 12 1.16 58.30 10.75
CA ALA A 12 2.21 58.47 9.75
C ALA A 12 3.38 59.26 10.34
N GLY A 13 4.60 58.99 9.88
CA GLY A 13 5.79 59.77 10.22
C GLY A 13 6.99 59.38 9.38
N CYS A 14 7.20 60.12 8.30
CA CYS A 14 8.34 60.08 7.39
C CYS A 14 9.70 60.11 8.11
N SER A 15 10.68 59.38 7.58
CA SER A 15 12.03 59.89 7.32
C SER A 15 12.77 58.97 6.36
N LEU A 16 12.91 59.46 5.12
CA LEU A 16 13.85 58.99 4.12
C LEU A 16 15.26 59.49 4.50
N LEU A 17 16.20 58.57 4.66
CA LEU A 17 17.62 58.84 4.43
C LEU A 17 18.14 57.76 3.48
N MET A 18 18.39 58.19 2.25
CA MET A 18 19.08 57.42 1.22
C MET A 18 20.58 57.47 1.51
N LEU A 19 21.22 56.31 1.66
CA LEU A 19 22.64 56.14 1.43
C LEU A 19 22.81 55.03 0.39
N ALA A 20 23.29 55.44 -0.78
CA ALA A 20 23.75 54.55 -1.83
C ALA A 20 25.05 53.87 -1.38
N GLY A 21 25.08 52.54 -1.50
CA GLY A 21 26.28 51.72 -1.37
C GLY A 21 26.12 50.50 -2.27
N CYS A 22 26.71 50.57 -3.47
CA CYS A 22 26.88 49.42 -4.35
C CYS A 22 27.79 48.39 -3.69
N GLY A 23 27.38 47.12 -3.67
CA GLY A 23 28.28 46.04 -3.26
C GLY A 23 27.58 44.69 -3.11
N ASN A 24 27.79 43.83 -4.10
CA ASN A 24 27.58 42.37 -4.12
C ASN A 24 26.15 41.83 -3.96
N GLN A 25 25.63 41.49 -5.15
CA GLN A 25 24.67 40.43 -5.42
C GLN A 25 25.06 39.13 -4.68
N THR A 26 24.42 38.90 -3.54
CA THR A 26 24.40 37.57 -2.91
C THR A 26 23.08 36.95 -3.31
N ALA A 27 23.13 35.88 -4.09
CA ALA A 27 21.95 35.10 -4.43
C ALA A 27 21.30 34.61 -3.13
N THR A 28 20.15 35.15 -2.79
CA THR A 28 19.27 34.57 -1.77
C THR A 28 18.80 33.24 -2.33
N THR A 29 19.46 32.16 -1.94
CA THR A 29 18.91 30.82 -2.09
C THR A 29 17.64 30.80 -1.25
N THR A 30 16.49 30.96 -1.91
CA THR A 30 15.20 30.60 -1.34
C THR A 30 15.28 29.11 -1.05
N THR A 31 15.70 28.76 0.17
CA THR A 31 15.40 27.47 0.75
C THR A 31 13.89 27.45 0.85
N THR A 32 13.25 26.75 -0.09
CA THR A 32 11.87 26.31 0.06
C THR A 32 11.86 25.44 1.31
N SER A 33 11.66 26.06 2.47
CA SER A 33 11.24 25.37 3.67
C SER A 33 9.86 24.80 3.34
N THR A 34 9.82 23.59 2.78
CA THR A 34 8.67 22.72 2.91
C THR A 34 8.35 22.71 4.39
N ALA A 35 7.27 23.40 4.77
CA ALA A 35 6.78 23.39 6.14
C ALA A 35 6.79 21.93 6.58
N ALA A 36 7.53 21.63 7.66
CA ALA A 36 7.56 20.29 8.22
C ALA A 36 6.11 19.83 8.34
N SER A 37 5.75 18.80 7.57
CA SER A 37 4.45 18.17 7.68
C SER A 37 4.21 17.90 9.15
N SER A 38 3.14 18.47 9.71
CA SER A 38 2.79 18.26 11.12
C SER A 38 2.37 16.81 11.38
N ASN A 39 2.19 16.00 10.33
CA ASN A 39 1.82 14.61 10.48
C ASN A 39 3.03 13.82 11.03
N PRO A 40 2.95 13.25 12.24
CA PRO A 40 4.04 12.44 12.81
C PRO A 40 4.36 11.19 11.98
N LEU A 41 3.44 10.80 11.09
CA LEU A 41 3.60 9.67 10.17
C LEU A 41 4.32 10.02 8.86
N GLU A 42 4.68 11.28 8.61
CA GLU A 42 5.34 11.70 7.36
C GLU A 42 6.55 10.81 7.01
N GLY A 43 6.69 10.47 5.73
CA GLY A 43 7.85 9.75 5.20
C GLY A 43 7.52 8.34 4.72
N LYS A 44 8.57 7.57 4.42
CA LYS A 44 8.47 6.22 3.85
C LYS A 44 8.51 5.16 4.94
N TRP A 45 7.56 4.23 4.88
CA TRP A 45 7.47 3.09 5.79
C TRP A 45 7.54 1.80 5.00
N GLU A 46 8.40 0.86 5.42
CA GLU A 46 8.52 -0.47 4.81
C GLU A 46 7.77 -1.50 5.67
N GLN A 47 6.95 -2.32 5.03
CA GLN A 47 6.21 -3.36 5.70
C GLN A 47 7.15 -4.45 6.22
N ILE A 48 6.96 -4.82 7.47
CA ILE A 48 7.64 -5.94 8.12
C ILE A 48 6.67 -7.10 8.26
N ASP A 49 7.21 -8.31 8.39
CA ASP A 49 6.44 -9.55 8.57
C ASP A 49 5.40 -9.80 7.44
N PHE A 50 5.70 -9.38 6.20
CA PHE A 50 4.74 -9.43 5.09
C PHE A 50 4.14 -10.82 4.85
N ARG A 51 4.94 -11.89 5.01
CA ARG A 51 4.45 -13.28 4.94
C ARG A 51 3.21 -13.49 5.83
N SER A 52 3.23 -13.00 7.07
CA SER A 52 2.13 -13.16 8.01
C SER A 52 0.86 -12.44 7.54
N THR A 53 1.01 -11.22 6.99
CA THR A 53 -0.11 -10.49 6.37
C THR A 53 -0.67 -11.26 5.19
N LEU A 54 0.19 -11.77 4.30
CA LEU A 54 -0.22 -12.52 3.11
C LEU A 54 -0.92 -13.83 3.48
N GLU A 55 -0.38 -14.60 4.43
CA GLU A 55 -1.01 -15.84 4.92
C GLU A 55 -2.41 -15.60 5.49
N ARG A 56 -2.59 -14.46 6.18
CA ARG A 56 -3.88 -14.05 6.71
C ARG A 56 -4.88 -13.77 5.58
N GLY A 57 -4.47 -13.01 4.57
CA GLY A 57 -5.28 -12.72 3.39
C GLY A 57 -5.68 -13.99 2.62
N LEU A 58 -4.69 -14.86 2.36
CA LEU A 58 -4.92 -16.16 1.70
C LEU A 58 -5.81 -17.09 2.54
N GLY A 59 -5.68 -17.06 3.87
CA GLY A 59 -6.44 -17.91 4.77
C GLY A 59 -7.95 -17.66 4.76
N TYR A 60 -8.41 -16.46 4.42
CA TYR A 60 -9.84 -16.13 4.35
C TYR A 60 -10.48 -16.39 2.98
N LEU A 61 -9.70 -16.75 1.97
CA LEU A 61 -10.19 -17.05 0.61
C LEU A 61 -10.79 -18.45 0.46
N ASP A 62 -10.88 -19.20 1.56
CA ASP A 62 -11.54 -20.49 1.66
C ASP A 62 -11.22 -21.43 0.48
N PHE A 63 -9.98 -21.87 0.44
CA PHE A 63 -9.51 -22.89 -0.48
C PHE A 63 -10.06 -24.26 -0.04
N GLN A 64 -11.32 -24.53 -0.38
CA GLN A 64 -12.03 -25.76 0.00
C GLN A 64 -11.50 -27.00 -0.76
N ASP A 65 -10.64 -26.84 -1.76
CA ASP A 65 -10.02 -27.94 -2.47
C ASP A 65 -8.65 -28.33 -1.86
N LYS A 66 -8.45 -29.63 -1.65
CA LYS A 66 -7.17 -30.25 -1.24
C LYS A 66 -6.01 -29.86 -2.17
N GLU A 67 -6.29 -29.49 -3.42
CA GLU A 67 -5.30 -29.03 -4.39
C GLU A 67 -4.88 -27.55 -4.21
N GLU A 68 -5.63 -26.79 -3.42
CA GLU A 68 -5.39 -25.36 -3.18
C GLU A 68 -4.63 -25.10 -1.85
N ILE A 69 -4.67 -26.04 -0.91
CA ILE A 69 -3.89 -25.98 0.35
C ILE A 69 -2.37 -25.81 0.07
N PRO A 70 -1.74 -26.57 -0.85
CA PRO A 70 -0.32 -26.38 -1.18
C PRO A 70 -0.03 -25.00 -1.74
N ARG A 71 -0.95 -24.40 -2.51
CA ARG A 71 -0.77 -23.08 -3.12
C ARG A 71 -0.63 -22.00 -2.06
N ARG A 72 -1.42 -22.06 -0.98
CA ARG A 72 -1.31 -21.11 0.14
C ARG A 72 0.12 -21.09 0.70
N LEU A 73 0.67 -22.27 0.99
CA LEU A 73 2.02 -22.40 1.55
C LEU A 73 3.07 -21.94 0.53
N ILE A 74 2.98 -22.42 -0.71
CA ILE A 74 3.91 -22.07 -1.80
C ILE A 74 3.94 -20.57 -2.02
N TYR A 75 2.79 -19.91 -2.12
CA TYR A 75 2.72 -18.47 -2.37
C TYR A 75 3.22 -17.69 -1.16
N SER A 76 2.81 -18.06 0.06
CA SER A 76 3.28 -17.37 1.26
C SER A 76 4.80 -17.42 1.45
N ASP A 77 5.44 -18.55 1.11
CA ASP A 77 6.89 -18.68 1.19
C ASP A 77 7.59 -17.97 0.04
N ALA A 78 7.08 -18.10 -1.19
CA ALA A 78 7.68 -17.47 -2.36
C ALA A 78 7.67 -15.93 -2.31
N PHE A 79 6.68 -15.34 -1.64
CA PHE A 79 6.52 -13.89 -1.52
C PHE A 79 6.92 -13.34 -0.15
N LYS A 80 7.54 -14.14 0.73
CA LYS A 80 7.81 -13.74 2.12
C LYS A 80 8.71 -12.51 2.26
N ASP A 81 9.61 -12.32 1.29
CA ASP A 81 10.61 -11.26 1.28
C ASP A 81 10.16 -10.01 0.50
N VAL A 82 8.92 -10.00 -0.01
CA VAL A 82 8.34 -8.79 -0.61
C VAL A 82 8.21 -7.75 0.50
N LYS A 83 8.62 -6.52 0.17
CA LYS A 83 8.66 -5.37 1.07
C LYS A 83 7.73 -4.29 0.55
N PRO A 84 6.40 -4.41 0.73
CA PRO A 84 5.52 -3.31 0.40
C PRO A 84 5.88 -2.06 1.20
N THR A 85 5.67 -0.90 0.62
CA THR A 85 5.97 0.38 1.24
C THR A 85 4.74 1.25 1.30
N LEU A 86 4.58 1.97 2.41
CA LEU A 86 3.58 3.01 2.59
C LEU A 86 4.31 4.35 2.67
N THR A 87 4.19 5.17 1.64
CA THR A 87 4.77 6.52 1.60
C THR A 87 3.70 7.53 2.00
N ILE A 88 3.92 8.24 3.09
CA ILE A 88 2.96 9.19 3.67
C ILE A 88 3.43 10.61 3.40
N THR A 89 2.53 11.43 2.85
CA THR A 89 2.75 12.84 2.56
C THR A 89 1.53 13.67 2.97
N GLY A 90 1.69 14.49 4.02
CA GLY A 90 0.59 15.16 4.69
C GLY A 90 -0.46 14.14 5.13
N ASN A 91 -1.72 14.34 4.76
CA ASN A 91 -2.81 13.43 5.15
C ASN A 91 -3.11 12.35 4.09
N SER A 92 -2.21 12.15 3.13
CA SER A 92 -2.35 11.16 2.07
C SER A 92 -1.24 10.13 2.12
N ALA A 93 -1.50 8.95 1.55
CA ALA A 93 -0.48 7.92 1.40
C ALA A 93 -0.56 7.19 0.07
N VAL A 94 0.53 6.54 -0.29
CA VAL A 94 0.64 5.62 -1.42
C VAL A 94 1.20 4.30 -0.91
N TYR A 95 0.53 3.19 -1.21
CA TYR A 95 0.98 1.83 -0.90
C TYR A 95 1.52 1.18 -2.18
N GLU A 96 2.72 0.63 -2.14
CA GLU A 96 3.41 0.11 -3.34
C GLU A 96 4.17 -1.16 -3.03
N TYR A 97 4.32 -2.04 -4.02
CA TYR A 97 5.28 -3.13 -3.98
C TYR A 97 5.73 -3.52 -5.39
N THR A 98 6.88 -4.18 -5.48
CA THR A 98 7.32 -4.88 -6.68
C THR A 98 7.66 -6.32 -6.32
N THR A 99 7.24 -7.27 -7.15
CA THR A 99 7.52 -8.69 -6.95
C THR A 99 7.65 -9.42 -8.27
N SER A 100 8.51 -10.44 -8.32
CA SER A 100 8.52 -11.42 -9.40
C SER A 100 7.65 -12.63 -9.03
N ILE A 101 7.00 -13.24 -10.03
CA ILE A 101 6.17 -14.45 -9.84
C ILE A 101 6.95 -15.77 -10.01
N GLU A 102 8.24 -15.69 -10.38
CA GLU A 102 9.05 -16.85 -10.75
C GLU A 102 9.15 -17.89 -9.64
N ALA A 103 9.46 -17.48 -8.41
CA ALA A 103 9.57 -18.40 -7.28
C ALA A 103 8.23 -19.11 -7.01
N ALA A 104 7.12 -18.36 -7.02
CA ALA A 104 5.81 -18.90 -6.73
C ALA A 104 5.36 -19.91 -7.80
N MET A 105 5.46 -19.54 -9.08
CA MET A 105 5.03 -20.40 -10.18
C MET A 105 6.00 -21.57 -10.41
N GLY A 106 7.29 -21.35 -10.21
CA GLY A 106 8.30 -22.39 -10.28
C GLY A 106 8.11 -23.45 -9.20
N ASN A 107 7.88 -23.06 -7.94
CA ASN A 107 7.63 -23.99 -6.85
C ASN A 107 6.32 -24.76 -7.06
N PHE A 108 5.28 -24.11 -7.59
CA PHE A 108 4.04 -24.80 -7.95
C PHE A 108 4.24 -25.81 -9.09
N TYR A 109 5.04 -25.47 -10.11
CA TYR A 109 5.36 -26.39 -11.20
C TYR A 109 6.02 -27.68 -10.68
N ASP A 110 7.04 -27.55 -9.83
CA ASP A 110 7.75 -28.71 -9.26
C ASP A 110 6.80 -29.57 -8.41
N TYR A 111 5.96 -28.93 -7.59
CA TYR A 111 4.93 -29.60 -6.82
C TYR A 111 3.97 -30.38 -7.74
N ALA A 112 3.42 -29.72 -8.76
CA ALA A 112 2.46 -30.31 -9.68
C ALA A 112 3.05 -31.50 -10.45
N LYS A 113 4.31 -31.40 -10.90
CA LYS A 113 5.04 -32.51 -11.53
C LYS A 113 5.25 -33.68 -10.56
N SER A 114 5.61 -33.40 -9.31
CA SER A 114 5.77 -34.45 -8.28
C SER A 114 4.46 -35.22 -7.98
N LYS A 115 3.32 -34.59 -8.27
CA LYS A 115 1.97 -35.14 -8.09
C LYS A 115 1.34 -35.66 -9.38
N ASN A 116 2.07 -35.64 -10.51
CA ASN A 116 1.55 -36.00 -11.83
C ASN A 116 0.27 -35.24 -12.21
N LEU A 117 0.13 -33.97 -11.80
CA LEU A 117 -1.03 -33.16 -12.18
C LEU A 117 -0.93 -32.77 -13.67
N THR A 118 -2.06 -32.83 -14.37
CA THR A 118 -2.17 -32.45 -15.79
C THR A 118 -2.29 -30.93 -16.00
N SER A 119 -2.36 -30.16 -14.91
CA SER A 119 -2.48 -28.70 -14.90
C SER A 119 -1.19 -27.97 -15.29
N VAL A 120 -0.06 -28.68 -15.38
CA VAL A 120 1.23 -28.13 -15.83
C VAL A 120 1.75 -28.94 -17.02
N ASN A 121 2.14 -28.23 -18.09
CA ASN A 121 2.66 -28.82 -19.33
C ASN A 121 3.90 -28.03 -19.78
N GLY A 122 4.71 -28.64 -20.66
CA GLY A 122 5.94 -28.03 -21.16
C GLY A 122 7.05 -27.95 -20.10
N THR A 123 8.05 -27.11 -20.37
CA THR A 123 9.15 -26.81 -19.44
C THR A 123 8.69 -25.88 -18.32
N LYS A 124 9.48 -25.83 -17.23
CA LYS A 124 9.23 -24.93 -16.09
C LYS A 124 9.24 -23.46 -16.50
N GLU A 125 10.17 -23.07 -17.36
CA GLU A 125 10.32 -21.70 -17.85
C GLU A 125 9.11 -21.28 -18.71
N GLU A 126 8.69 -22.13 -19.65
CA GLU A 126 7.48 -21.88 -20.46
C GLU A 126 6.23 -21.75 -19.58
N TYR A 127 6.10 -22.60 -18.56
CA TYR A 127 5.00 -22.52 -17.60
C TYR A 127 5.00 -21.18 -16.85
N ILE A 128 6.13 -20.78 -16.27
CA ILE A 128 6.27 -19.51 -15.53
C ILE A 128 5.90 -18.33 -16.43
N LYS A 129 6.45 -18.28 -17.65
CA LYS A 129 6.17 -17.21 -18.61
C LYS A 129 4.68 -17.17 -19.01
N ASN A 130 4.06 -18.32 -19.20
CA ASN A 130 2.63 -18.40 -19.48
C ASN A 130 1.79 -17.89 -18.29
N GLN A 131 2.13 -18.27 -17.05
CA GLN A 131 1.43 -17.77 -15.86
C GLN A 131 1.61 -16.26 -15.67
N TYR A 132 2.80 -15.73 -15.92
CA TYR A 132 3.03 -14.28 -15.93
C TYR A 132 2.13 -13.57 -16.95
N ASN A 133 2.06 -14.07 -18.19
CA ASN A 133 1.21 -13.48 -19.22
C ASN A 133 -0.28 -13.50 -18.85
N VAL A 134 -0.77 -14.61 -18.26
CA VAL A 134 -2.15 -14.71 -17.78
C VAL A 134 -2.42 -13.72 -16.65
N LEU A 135 -1.50 -13.61 -15.68
CA LEU A 135 -1.61 -12.65 -14.59
C LEU A 135 -1.62 -11.22 -15.13
N LYS A 136 -0.67 -10.87 -16.02
CA LYS A 136 -0.58 -9.55 -16.66
C LYS A 136 -1.89 -9.16 -17.33
N GLN A 137 -2.45 -10.02 -18.19
CA GLN A 137 -3.74 -9.76 -18.85
C GLN A 137 -4.89 -9.57 -17.84
N SER A 138 -4.87 -10.29 -16.72
CA SER A 138 -5.86 -10.12 -15.66
C SER A 138 -5.71 -8.77 -14.97
N LEU A 139 -4.48 -8.37 -14.63
CA LEU A 139 -4.18 -7.15 -13.89
C LEU A 139 -4.33 -5.88 -14.76
N GLU A 140 -4.02 -5.95 -16.06
CA GLU A 140 -4.22 -4.84 -17.01
C GLU A 140 -5.68 -4.37 -17.10
N LYS A 141 -6.65 -5.25 -16.80
CA LYS A 141 -8.06 -4.87 -16.72
C LYS A 141 -8.31 -3.78 -15.69
N TRP A 142 -7.55 -3.75 -14.60
CA TRP A 142 -7.66 -2.74 -13.55
C TRP A 142 -7.07 -1.40 -13.97
N ASN A 143 -5.95 -1.42 -14.70
CA ASN A 143 -5.36 -0.20 -15.28
C ASN A 143 -6.35 0.53 -16.18
N ASN A 144 -7.14 -0.22 -16.97
CA ASN A 144 -8.14 0.33 -17.88
C ASN A 144 -9.34 0.98 -17.15
N GLN A 145 -9.58 0.63 -15.88
CA GLN A 145 -10.66 1.21 -15.08
C GLN A 145 -10.33 2.58 -14.50
N LYS A 146 -9.07 3.05 -14.59
CA LYS A 146 -8.61 4.35 -14.04
C LYS A 146 -9.04 4.60 -12.59
N GLY A 147 -8.95 3.56 -11.76
CA GLY A 147 -9.24 3.63 -10.33
C GLY A 147 -8.05 4.08 -9.49
N TYR A 148 -8.03 3.65 -8.24
CA TYR A 148 -6.94 3.95 -7.30
C TYR A 148 -5.76 2.98 -7.41
N LEU A 149 -5.87 1.97 -8.27
CA LEU A 149 -4.94 0.87 -8.39
C LEU A 149 -4.35 0.83 -9.80
N THR A 150 -3.03 0.77 -9.88
CA THR A 150 -2.29 0.65 -11.14
C THR A 150 -1.21 -0.42 -11.03
N TYR A 151 -1.01 -1.15 -12.11
CA TYR A 151 0.00 -2.19 -12.25
C TYR A 151 1.01 -1.85 -13.34
N GLY A 152 2.30 -1.91 -13.00
CA GLY A 152 3.43 -1.90 -13.94
C GLY A 152 3.95 -3.31 -14.18
N PHE A 153 4.52 -3.55 -15.35
CA PHE A 153 4.96 -4.87 -15.80
C PHE A 153 6.39 -4.80 -16.34
N ASN A 154 7.24 -5.74 -15.92
CA ASN A 154 8.56 -5.95 -16.47
C ASN A 154 8.65 -7.40 -16.98
N ASP A 155 8.46 -7.52 -18.30
CA ASP A 155 8.35 -8.79 -19.01
C ASP A 155 9.66 -9.58 -19.03
N GLU A 156 10.82 -8.92 -18.88
CA GLU A 156 12.12 -9.59 -18.84
C GLU A 156 12.36 -10.30 -17.50
N LYS A 157 11.80 -9.78 -16.41
CA LYS A 157 11.98 -10.31 -15.05
C LYS A 157 10.74 -11.01 -14.47
N ASN A 158 9.68 -11.12 -15.28
CA ASN A 158 8.36 -11.57 -14.84
C ASN A 158 7.87 -10.83 -13.58
N GLU A 159 8.16 -9.53 -13.51
CA GLU A 159 7.91 -8.66 -12.36
C GLU A 159 6.64 -7.84 -12.54
N VAL A 160 5.89 -7.70 -11.45
CA VAL A 160 4.71 -6.83 -11.34
C VAL A 160 4.99 -5.79 -10.26
N GLN A 161 4.73 -4.53 -10.59
CA GLN A 161 4.67 -3.44 -9.62
C GLN A 161 3.22 -3.06 -9.40
N GLU A 162 2.76 -3.00 -8.15
CA GLU A 162 1.47 -2.41 -7.79
C GLU A 162 1.70 -1.05 -7.15
N THR A 163 0.88 -0.08 -7.54
CA THR A 163 0.74 1.20 -6.86
C THR A 163 -0.73 1.42 -6.52
N LEU A 164 -1.01 1.59 -5.23
CA LEU A 164 -2.33 1.86 -4.65
C LEU A 164 -2.34 3.27 -4.04
N THR A 165 -3.23 4.10 -4.55
CA THR A 165 -3.47 5.49 -4.13
C THR A 165 -4.84 5.61 -3.45
N GLY A 166 -5.29 6.85 -3.18
CA GLY A 166 -6.60 7.07 -2.55
C GLY A 166 -6.61 6.63 -1.09
N ILE A 167 -5.49 6.81 -0.40
CA ILE A 167 -5.34 6.53 1.02
C ILE A 167 -5.36 7.86 1.77
N THR A 168 -6.22 7.99 2.77
CA THR A 168 -6.37 9.19 3.59
C THR A 168 -6.18 8.88 5.05
N ILE A 169 -5.41 9.70 5.75
CA ILE A 169 -5.11 9.56 7.17
C ILE A 169 -5.97 10.55 7.94
N ASN A 170 -6.69 10.05 8.94
CA ASN A 170 -7.46 10.85 9.87
C ASN A 170 -6.88 10.70 11.28
N GLU A 171 -6.11 11.70 11.70
CA GLU A 171 -5.49 11.76 13.04
C GLU A 171 -6.53 11.86 14.15
N GLY A 172 -7.64 12.57 13.92
CA GLY A 172 -8.69 12.73 14.93
C GLY A 172 -9.39 11.43 15.31
N THR A 173 -9.48 10.48 14.38
CA THR A 173 -10.09 9.15 14.61
C THR A 173 -9.06 8.03 14.74
N GLY A 174 -7.78 8.30 14.50
CA GLY A 174 -6.73 7.27 14.46
C GLY A 174 -6.96 6.23 13.37
N THR A 175 -7.45 6.66 12.20
CA THR A 175 -7.79 5.76 11.10
C THR A 175 -7.09 6.11 9.79
N MET A 176 -6.86 5.08 8.98
CA MET A 176 -6.39 5.19 7.61
C MET A 176 -7.47 4.60 6.68
N GLU A 177 -8.07 5.47 5.87
CA GLU A 177 -9.12 5.12 4.93
C GLU A 177 -8.52 4.82 3.57
N PHE A 178 -8.81 3.64 3.05
CA PHE A 178 -8.41 3.20 1.72
C PHE A 178 -9.65 3.19 0.84
N LYS A 179 -9.61 3.88 -0.31
CA LYS A 179 -10.72 3.83 -1.28
C LYS A 179 -10.86 2.44 -1.91
N TYR A 180 -9.75 1.75 -2.16
CA TYR A 180 -9.68 0.32 -2.46
C TYR A 180 -8.85 -0.37 -1.38
N ALA A 181 -9.35 -1.46 -0.80
CA ALA A 181 -8.62 -2.22 0.19
C ALA A 181 -7.25 -2.71 -0.34
N PRO A 182 -6.21 -2.71 0.50
CA PRO A 182 -4.92 -3.30 0.17
C PRO A 182 -5.08 -4.73 -0.33
N ASN A 183 -4.33 -5.07 -1.37
CA ASN A 183 -4.37 -6.37 -2.00
C ASN A 183 -2.95 -6.78 -2.43
N PHE A 184 -2.81 -8.04 -2.83
CA PHE A 184 -1.57 -8.55 -3.38
C PHE A 184 -1.89 -9.36 -4.64
N LEU A 185 -1.45 -8.88 -5.80
CA LEU A 185 -1.59 -9.46 -7.14
C LEU A 185 -3.03 -9.85 -7.52
N SER A 186 -4.06 -9.21 -6.95
CA SER A 186 -5.45 -9.67 -6.95
C SER A 186 -5.64 -11.12 -6.46
N LEU A 187 -4.60 -11.70 -5.85
CA LEU A 187 -4.54 -13.04 -5.28
C LEU A 187 -5.07 -13.03 -3.86
N ALA A 188 -4.71 -12.03 -3.06
CA ALA A 188 -5.17 -11.85 -1.69
C ALA A 188 -5.71 -10.43 -1.49
N THR A 189 -6.82 -10.30 -0.77
CA THR A 189 -7.32 -9.00 -0.30
C THR A 189 -7.18 -8.94 1.21
N PHE A 190 -6.69 -7.82 1.73
CA PHE A 190 -6.61 -7.58 3.17
C PHE A 190 -7.92 -6.93 3.63
N SER A 191 -9.02 -7.65 3.47
CA SER A 191 -10.40 -7.29 3.83
C SER A 191 -11.28 -8.53 3.64
N VAL A 192 -12.43 -8.59 4.30
CA VAL A 192 -13.45 -9.62 3.99
C VAL A 192 -14.19 -9.33 2.68
N GLU A 193 -14.18 -8.07 2.26
CA GLU A 193 -14.79 -7.61 1.01
C GLU A 193 -13.79 -7.64 -0.15
N LYS A 194 -14.30 -7.56 -1.38
CA LYS A 194 -13.43 -7.41 -2.57
C LYS A 194 -12.58 -6.14 -2.47
N PHE A 195 -11.35 -6.18 -2.98
CA PHE A 195 -10.41 -5.06 -2.83
C PHE A 195 -10.91 -3.73 -3.41
N VAL A 196 -11.80 -3.74 -4.41
CA VAL A 196 -12.42 -2.52 -4.95
C VAL A 196 -13.40 -1.83 -3.99
N LYS A 197 -13.62 -2.37 -2.80
CA LYS A 197 -14.46 -1.79 -1.76
C LYS A 197 -13.61 -0.95 -0.79
N PRO A 198 -14.11 0.22 -0.37
CA PRO A 198 -13.44 1.02 0.65
C PRO A 198 -13.31 0.28 1.97
N VAL A 199 -12.26 0.58 2.71
CA VAL A 199 -12.01 0.02 4.04
C VAL A 199 -11.31 1.04 4.93
N SER A 200 -11.61 1.02 6.22
CA SER A 200 -11.00 1.90 7.21
C SER A 200 -10.25 1.07 8.24
N TYR A 201 -8.93 1.24 8.26
CA TYR A 201 -8.05 0.61 9.23
C TYR A 201 -7.88 1.53 10.43
N LYS A 202 -7.85 0.97 11.64
CA LYS A 202 -7.28 1.69 12.79
C LYS A 202 -5.77 1.64 12.68
N TYR A 203 -5.09 2.72 13.09
CA TYR A 203 -3.63 2.71 13.18
C TYR A 203 -3.14 3.06 14.59
N SER A 204 -1.98 2.52 14.94
CA SER A 204 -1.20 2.90 16.12
C SER A 204 0.28 2.98 15.80
N ILE A 205 1.05 3.69 16.63
CA ILE A 205 2.51 3.70 16.58
C ILE A 205 3.01 3.26 17.95
N GLU A 206 3.71 2.13 17.99
CA GLU A 206 4.32 1.59 19.22
C GLU A 206 5.75 1.17 18.89
N ASP A 207 6.72 1.60 19.70
CA ASP A 207 8.15 1.31 19.52
C ASP A 207 8.69 1.58 18.10
N GLY A 208 8.20 2.66 17.48
CA GLY A 208 8.59 3.05 16.12
C GLY A 208 7.99 2.19 15.00
N ILE A 209 7.00 1.34 15.32
CA ILE A 209 6.27 0.50 14.37
C ILE A 209 4.87 1.06 14.17
N LEU A 210 4.55 1.44 12.93
CA LEU A 210 3.20 1.77 12.51
C LEU A 210 2.44 0.47 12.28
N THR A 211 1.34 0.27 12.99
CA THR A 211 0.50 -0.93 12.85
C THR A 211 -0.88 -0.53 12.36
N LEU A 212 -1.31 -1.08 11.22
CA LEU A 212 -2.67 -0.98 10.70
C LEU A 212 -3.44 -2.25 11.10
N THR A 213 -4.59 -2.07 11.74
CA THR A 213 -5.48 -3.18 12.13
C THR A 213 -6.88 -2.99 11.59
N LEU A 214 -7.50 -4.11 11.19
CA LEU A 214 -8.86 -4.16 10.70
C LEU A 214 -9.55 -5.39 11.27
N GLU A 215 -10.70 -5.16 11.87
CA GLU A 215 -11.61 -6.20 12.35
C GLU A 215 -12.92 -6.09 11.57
N GLN A 216 -13.35 -7.17 10.92
CA GLN A 216 -14.56 -7.22 10.11
C GLN A 216 -15.34 -8.50 10.36
N GLN A 217 -16.66 -8.40 10.36
CA GLN A 217 -17.53 -9.58 10.42
C GLN A 217 -17.66 -10.19 9.02
N LYS A 218 -17.37 -11.48 8.88
CA LYS A 218 -17.67 -12.29 7.70
C LYS A 218 -18.86 -13.20 8.05
N ILE A 219 -19.89 -13.17 7.20
CA ILE A 219 -21.01 -14.11 7.27
C ILE A 219 -20.66 -15.27 6.35
N LEU A 220 -20.61 -16.48 6.91
CA LEU A 220 -20.37 -17.71 6.16
C LEU A 220 -21.68 -18.21 5.53
N ASP A 221 -21.58 -19.12 4.56
CA ASP A 221 -22.73 -19.68 3.83
C ASP A 221 -23.77 -20.35 4.76
N ASN A 222 -23.32 -20.84 5.92
CA ASN A 222 -24.18 -21.42 6.96
C ASN A 222 -24.74 -20.38 7.95
N ASN A 223 -24.71 -19.09 7.61
CA ASN A 223 -25.11 -17.94 8.44
C ASN A 223 -24.29 -17.75 9.74
N GLN A 224 -23.20 -18.48 9.95
CA GLN A 224 -22.30 -18.22 11.06
C GLN A 224 -21.55 -16.91 10.83
N LYS A 225 -21.39 -16.13 11.91
CA LYS A 225 -20.58 -14.92 11.92
C LYS A 225 -19.20 -15.26 12.46
N VAL A 226 -18.18 -14.95 11.67
CA VAL A 226 -16.79 -15.06 12.11
C VAL A 226 -16.13 -13.69 12.01
N THR A 227 -15.29 -13.38 12.99
CA THR A 227 -14.53 -12.14 12.99
C THR A 227 -13.22 -12.37 12.24
N ALA A 228 -13.05 -11.68 11.12
CA ALA A 228 -11.81 -11.62 10.39
C ALA A 228 -10.95 -10.46 10.90
N TYR A 229 -9.67 -10.74 11.08
CA TYR A 229 -8.66 -9.80 11.55
C TYR A 229 -7.55 -9.69 10.51
N PHE A 230 -7.19 -8.47 10.17
CA PHE A 230 -6.07 -8.13 9.30
C PHE A 230 -5.10 -7.19 10.01
N THR A 231 -3.81 -7.42 9.79
CA THR A 231 -2.74 -6.62 10.40
C THR A 231 -1.64 -6.41 9.37
N MET A 232 -1.22 -5.15 9.23
CA MET A 232 -0.05 -4.75 8.47
C MET A 232 0.84 -3.91 9.38
N ARG A 233 2.13 -4.23 9.43
CA ARG A 233 3.09 -3.56 10.32
C ARG A 233 4.17 -2.94 9.48
N PHE A 234 4.56 -1.72 9.78
CA PHE A 234 5.55 -0.99 9.01
C PHE A 234 6.59 -0.36 9.91
N LYS A 235 7.84 -0.38 9.45
CA LYS A 235 8.95 0.32 10.07
C LYS A 235 9.35 1.50 9.20
N LYS A 236 9.61 2.65 9.82
CA LYS A 236 10.07 3.83 9.10
C LYS A 236 11.42 3.55 8.44
N VAL A 237 11.55 3.90 7.16
CA VAL A 237 12.82 3.86 6.42
C VAL A 237 13.61 5.10 6.82
N ALA A 238 14.87 4.93 7.19
CA ALA A 238 15.75 6.06 7.49
C ALA A 238 15.95 6.92 6.23
N GLU A 239 15.92 8.24 6.40
CA GLU A 239 16.24 9.23 5.35
C GLU A 239 17.75 9.28 5.08
#